data_AF-A0A7J4KFT1-F1
#
_entry.id   AF-A0A7J4KFT1-F1
#
_cell.length_a   1.000
_cell.length_b   1.000
_cell.length_c   1.000
_cell.angle_alpha   90.00
_cell.angle_beta   90.00
_cell.angle_gamma   90.00
#
_symmetry.space_group_name_H-M   'P 1'
#
loop_
_entity.id
_entity.type
_entity.pdbx_description
1 polymer ?
#
loop_
_entity_poly.entity_id
_entity_poly.type
_entity_poly.pdbx_seq_one_letter_code
_entity_poly.pdbx_strand_id
1 'polypeptide(L)'
;MKRLHPVLILLGCILLIGGVNAYYLPGWNGPQVPITIASTDIPETLTDFPVLMHLSGSSGKTGEDMTDIFSKLGNNAQKIAVTTSDGLTQCSVEIERWDALAGRGSVVMIP
;
A
#
# COMPACT_ATOMS: atom_id res chain seq x y z
N MET A 1 35.71 3.59 -2.95
CA MET A 1 34.77 3.41 -1.83
C MET A 1 33.37 3.63 -2.37
N LYS A 2 32.70 2.56 -2.83
CA LYS A 2 31.34 2.63 -3.38
C LYS A 2 30.39 2.32 -2.24
N ARG A 3 29.60 3.30 -1.81
CA ARG A 3 28.55 3.12 -0.82
C ARG A 3 27.48 2.21 -1.44
N LEU A 4 27.45 0.98 -0.95
CA LEU A 4 26.40 0.00 -1.19
C LEU A 4 25.15 0.52 -0.45
N HIS A 5 24.13 0.98 -1.18
CA HIS A 5 22.80 1.13 -0.60
C HIS A 5 22.12 -0.22 -0.77
N PRO A 6 21.82 -0.95 0.32
CA PRO A 6 21.10 -2.19 0.21
C PRO A 6 19.64 -1.83 -0.02
N VAL A 7 19.19 -1.79 -1.27
CA VAL A 7 17.84 -2.27 -1.57
C VAL A 7 17.96 -3.80 -1.55
N LEU A 8 18.09 -4.31 -0.33
CA LEU A 8 17.99 -5.72 -0.04
C LEU A 8 16.49 -6.03 -0.05
N ILE A 9 15.96 -6.33 -1.23
CA ILE A 9 14.74 -7.13 -1.35
C ILE A 9 15.15 -8.51 -0.80
N LEU A 10 15.11 -8.66 0.52
CA LEU A 10 15.46 -9.91 1.17
C LEU A 10 14.39 -10.93 0.79
N LEU A 11 14.80 -11.83 -0.10
CA LEU A 11 14.30 -13.17 -0.22
C LEU A 11 14.20 -13.81 1.19
N GLY A 12 12.99 -13.96 1.73
CA GLY A 12 12.72 -14.79 2.90
C GLY A 12 12.12 -14.09 4.12
N CYS A 13 10.79 -13.98 4.14
CA CYS A 13 10.04 -14.34 5.35
C CYS A 13 9.25 -15.60 4.95
N ILE A 14 9.91 -16.76 4.88
CA ILE A 14 9.97 -17.75 5.97
C ILE A 14 8.60 -17.90 6.62
N LEU A 15 8.06 -19.11 6.47
CA LEU A 15 7.10 -19.75 7.36
C LEU A 15 7.50 -19.49 8.83
N LEU A 16 6.99 -18.42 9.46
CA LEU A 16 7.04 -18.24 10.90
C LEU A 16 5.65 -18.51 11.46
N ILE A 17 5.54 -19.72 11.96
CA ILE A 17 4.69 -20.10 13.08
C ILE A 17 4.97 -19.06 14.19
N GLY A 18 4.04 -18.13 14.42
CA GLY A 18 4.10 -17.18 15.53
C GLY A 18 3.99 -15.71 15.15
N GLY A 19 2.74 -15.23 15.00
CA GLY A 19 2.36 -13.83 15.18
C GLY A 19 2.76 -12.87 14.07
N VAL A 20 1.86 -12.65 13.10
CA VAL A 20 1.93 -11.49 12.20
C VAL A 20 1.74 -10.22 13.02
N ASN A 21 2.82 -9.54 13.38
CA ASN A 21 2.71 -8.16 13.83
C ASN A 21 2.35 -7.35 12.59
N ALA A 22 1.07 -6.99 12.46
CA ALA A 22 0.64 -6.00 11.49
C ALA A 22 1.50 -4.75 11.73
N TYR A 23 2.34 -4.38 10.76
CA TYR A 23 3.19 -3.20 10.86
C TYR A 23 2.31 -1.97 10.80
N TYR A 24 1.91 -1.51 11.98
CA TYR A 24 0.91 -0.49 12.15
C TYR A 24 1.62 0.87 12.22
N LEU A 25 1.24 1.81 11.34
CA LEU A 25 1.72 3.20 11.41
C LEU A 25 1.52 3.77 12.83
N PRO A 26 2.60 4.07 13.59
CA PRO A 26 2.47 4.54 14.96
C PRO A 26 1.63 5.81 15.05
N GLY A 27 0.62 5.82 15.93
CA GLY A 27 -0.28 6.97 16.11
C GLY A 27 -1.40 7.11 15.07
N TRP A 28 -1.47 6.22 14.07
CA TRP A 28 -2.61 6.17 13.16
C TRP A 28 -3.85 5.62 13.88
N ASN A 29 -5.01 6.26 13.74
CA ASN A 29 -6.25 5.81 14.38
C ASN A 29 -7.35 5.45 13.36
N GLY A 30 -6.96 5.24 12.10
CA GLY A 30 -7.85 4.81 11.02
C GLY A 30 -7.64 3.33 10.65
N PRO A 31 -8.48 2.79 9.76
CA PRO A 31 -8.23 1.48 9.16
C PRO A 31 -6.86 1.44 8.48
N GLN A 32 -6.20 0.29 8.56
CA GLN A 32 -4.98 0.00 7.82
C GLN A 32 -5.20 -1.29 7.03
N VAL A 33 -4.98 -1.22 5.72
CA VAL A 33 -5.18 -2.35 4.83
C VAL A 33 -3.81 -2.75 4.29
N PRO A 34 -3.34 -3.99 4.56
CA PRO A 34 -2.08 -4.46 4.01
C PRO A 34 -2.23 -4.67 2.50
N ILE A 35 -1.30 -4.12 1.72
CA ILE A 35 -1.23 -4.29 0.27
C ILE A 35 -0.02 -5.17 -0.04
N THR A 36 -0.24 -6.24 -0.80
CA THR A 36 0.83 -7.14 -1.25
C THR A 36 0.93 -7.08 -2.76
N ILE A 37 2.11 -6.71 -3.26
CA ILE A 37 2.45 -6.78 -4.69
C ILE A 37 3.37 -7.99 -4.84
N ALA A 38 2.89 -9.04 -5.50
CA ALA A 38 3.70 -10.23 -5.72
C ALA A 38 4.79 -9.91 -6.75
N SER A 39 6.04 -10.28 -6.46
CA SER A 39 7.15 -10.08 -7.40
C SER A 39 6.94 -10.83 -8.72
N THR A 40 6.12 -11.89 -8.74
CA THR A 40 5.75 -12.62 -9.96
C THR A 40 4.88 -11.81 -10.90
N ASP A 41 4.29 -10.70 -10.44
CA ASP A 41 3.48 -9.81 -11.27
C ASP A 41 4.29 -8.73 -11.96
N ILE A 42 5.57 -8.59 -11.59
CA ILE A 42 6.50 -7.62 -12.17
C ILE A 42 7.62 -8.43 -12.86
N PRO A 43 7.76 -8.35 -14.19
CA PRO A 43 8.64 -9.25 -14.95
C PRO A 43 10.14 -8.98 -14.72
N GLU A 44 10.49 -7.86 -14.10
CA GLU A 44 11.86 -7.42 -13.87
C GLU A 44 12.01 -6.66 -12.56
N THR A 45 13.26 -6.41 -12.14
CA THR A 45 13.52 -5.60 -10.96
C THR A 45 13.39 -4.12 -11.32
N LEU A 46 12.35 -3.48 -10.79
CA LEU A 46 12.09 -2.05 -10.95
C LEU A 46 12.33 -1.31 -9.63
N THR A 47 12.83 -0.08 -9.73
CA THR A 47 13.03 0.85 -8.60
C THR A 47 12.24 2.12 -8.86
N ASP A 48 11.60 2.69 -7.83
CA ASP A 48 10.82 3.94 -7.90
C ASP A 48 9.76 3.93 -9.02
N PHE A 49 9.17 2.75 -9.28
CA PHE A 49 8.15 2.57 -10.32
C PHE A 49 6.75 2.91 -9.78
N PRO A 50 5.95 3.72 -10.49
CA PRO A 50 4.61 4.09 -10.05
C PRO A 50 3.65 2.91 -10.09
N VAL A 51 3.01 2.63 -8.96
CA VAL A 51 1.98 1.60 -8.81
C VAL A 51 0.62 2.26 -8.69
N LEU A 52 -0.27 1.98 -9.65
CA LEU A 52 -1.67 2.39 -9.58
C LEU A 52 -2.49 1.41 -8.74
N MET A 53 -3.19 1.93 -7.73
CA MET A 53 -4.08 1.17 -6.87
C MET A 53 -5.53 1.63 -7.07
N HIS A 54 -6.40 0.69 -7.42
CA HIS A 54 -7.84 0.94 -7.51
C HIS A 54 -8.52 0.60 -6.19
N LEU A 55 -9.33 1.53 -5.69
CA LEU A 55 -10.09 1.43 -4.44
C LEU A 55 -11.57 1.35 -4.77
N SER A 56 -12.23 0.25 -4.39
CA SER A 56 -13.67 0.06 -4.56
C SER A 56 -14.19 -1.07 -3.67
N GLY A 57 -15.46 -1.47 -3.82
CA GLY A 57 -16.00 -2.67 -3.16
C GLY A 57 -15.44 -4.00 -3.69
N SER A 58 -14.56 -3.96 -4.70
CA SER A 58 -13.80 -5.12 -5.14
C SER A 58 -12.47 -4.67 -5.74
N SER A 59 -11.40 -4.81 -4.98
CA SER A 59 -10.07 -4.30 -5.30
C SER A 59 -8.99 -5.40 -5.29
N GLY A 60 -7.97 -5.21 -6.12
CA GLY A 60 -6.88 -6.16 -6.27
C GLY A 60 -7.31 -7.50 -6.88
N LYS A 61 -6.46 -8.52 -6.74
CA LYS A 61 -6.69 -9.85 -7.33
C LYS A 61 -7.71 -10.70 -6.59
N THR A 62 -7.89 -10.45 -5.30
CA THR A 62 -8.79 -11.21 -4.42
C THR A 62 -10.16 -10.56 -4.30
N GLY A 63 -10.36 -9.37 -4.89
CA GLY A 63 -11.62 -8.64 -4.83
C GLY A 63 -11.91 -8.09 -3.44
N GLU A 64 -10.88 -7.64 -2.72
CA GLU A 64 -11.00 -7.09 -1.37
C GLU A 64 -11.96 -5.88 -1.34
N ASP A 65 -12.84 -5.83 -0.35
CA ASP A 65 -13.75 -4.71 -0.17
C ASP A 65 -13.04 -3.58 0.57
N MET A 66 -12.79 -2.47 -0.13
CA MET A 66 -12.14 -1.28 0.43
C MET A 66 -13.14 -0.16 0.74
N THR A 67 -14.45 -0.42 0.74
CA THR A 67 -15.47 0.63 0.88
C THR A 67 -15.38 1.43 2.18
N ASP A 68 -14.83 0.81 3.23
CA ASP A 68 -14.57 1.45 4.53
C ASP A 68 -13.70 2.72 4.42
N ILE A 69 -12.80 2.80 3.44
CA ILE A 69 -11.96 4.00 3.28
C ILE A 69 -12.80 5.23 2.94
N PHE A 70 -13.85 5.08 2.13
CA PHE A 70 -14.71 6.18 1.71
C PHE A 70 -15.62 6.64 2.84
N SER A 71 -16.10 5.72 3.68
CA SER A 71 -16.92 6.08 4.85
C SER A 71 -16.11 6.88 5.89
N LYS A 72 -14.82 6.58 6.04
CA LYS A 72 -13.92 7.28 6.97
C LYS A 72 -13.42 8.61 6.44
N LEU A 73 -13.03 8.67 5.17
CA LEU A 73 -12.41 9.86 4.60
C LEU A 73 -13.43 10.84 4.02
N GLY A 74 -14.61 10.36 3.64
CA GLY A 74 -15.59 11.14 2.90
C GLY A 74 -14.94 11.81 1.69
N ASN A 75 -15.20 13.10 1.50
CA ASN A 75 -14.65 13.85 0.36
C ASN A 75 -13.18 14.30 0.53
N ASN A 76 -12.46 13.86 1.58
CA ASN A 76 -11.08 14.27 1.83
C ASN A 76 -10.08 13.12 1.64
N ALA A 77 -9.73 12.84 0.39
CA ALA A 77 -8.76 11.82 0.00
C ALA A 77 -7.31 12.12 0.42
N GLN A 78 -6.98 13.37 0.73
CA GLN A 78 -5.60 13.80 1.06
C GLN A 78 -5.10 13.23 2.39
N LYS A 79 -5.95 12.51 3.13
CA LYS A 79 -5.61 11.82 4.36
C LYS A 79 -5.06 10.41 4.13
N ILE A 80 -4.96 9.93 2.89
CA ILE A 80 -4.40 8.61 2.62
C ILE A 80 -2.88 8.67 2.81
N ALA A 81 -2.36 7.74 3.60
CA ALA A 81 -0.93 7.48 3.74
C ALA A 81 -0.65 6.03 3.33
N VAL A 82 0.47 5.82 2.64
CA VAL A 82 0.96 4.49 2.30
C VAL A 82 2.40 4.40 2.77
N THR A 83 2.75 3.27 3.37
CA THR A 83 4.11 2.98 3.81
C THR A 83 4.62 1.70 3.20
N THR A 84 5.94 1.54 3.22
CA THR A 84 6.55 0.23 3.00
C THR A 84 6.12 -0.75 4.10
N SER A 85 6.51 -2.01 3.94
CA SER A 85 6.17 -3.08 4.87
C SER A 85 6.72 -2.89 6.28
N ASP A 86 7.63 -1.93 6.51
CA ASP A 86 8.13 -1.59 7.84
C ASP A 86 7.13 -0.78 8.69
N GLY A 87 6.04 -0.29 8.10
CA GLY A 87 5.02 0.53 8.77
C GLY A 87 5.52 1.90 9.22
N LEU A 88 6.67 2.36 8.72
CA LEU A 88 7.33 3.61 9.14
C LEU A 88 7.74 4.48 7.95
N THR A 89 8.30 3.87 6.90
CA THR A 89 8.79 4.58 5.72
C THR A 89 7.61 4.92 4.81
N GLN A 90 7.23 6.19 4.78
CA GLN A 90 6.13 6.68 3.96
C GLN A 90 6.53 6.81 2.48
N CYS A 91 5.66 6.32 1.60
CA CYS A 91 5.80 6.42 0.16
C CYS A 91 5.18 7.72 -0.37
N SER A 92 5.65 8.19 -1.52
CA SER A 92 5.00 9.31 -2.22
C SER A 92 3.69 8.84 -2.82
N VAL A 93 2.61 9.61 -2.63
CA VAL A 93 1.27 9.24 -3.10
C VAL A 93 0.62 10.38 -3.87
N GLU A 94 -0.10 10.03 -4.92
CA GLU A 94 -0.92 10.94 -5.71
C GLU A 94 -2.35 10.38 -5.81
N ILE A 95 -3.35 11.22 -5.53
CA ILE A 95 -4.75 10.87 -5.74
C ILE A 95 -5.09 11.19 -7.18
N GLU A 96 -5.18 10.17 -8.04
CA GLU A 96 -5.55 10.33 -9.45
C GLU A 96 -7.07 10.54 -9.59
N ARG A 97 -7.86 9.81 -8.80
CA ARG A 97 -9.32 9.95 -8.78
C ARG A 97 -9.89 9.70 -7.40
N TRP A 98 -10.93 10.46 -7.05
CA TRP A 98 -11.70 10.24 -5.83
C TRP A 98 -13.17 10.58 -6.00
N ASP A 99 -14.04 9.61 -5.75
CA ASP A 99 -15.49 9.75 -5.67
C ASP A 99 -16.01 8.92 -4.49
N ALA A 100 -16.13 9.57 -3.33
CA ALA A 100 -16.56 8.93 -2.11
C ALA A 100 -18.04 8.52 -2.13
N LEU A 101 -18.88 9.23 -2.90
CA LEU A 101 -20.29 8.89 -3.02
C LEU A 101 -20.49 7.64 -3.86
N ALA A 102 -19.70 7.48 -4.94
CA ALA A 102 -19.71 6.27 -5.75
C ALA A 102 -18.88 5.12 -5.17
N GLY A 103 -18.09 5.37 -4.11
CA GLY A 103 -17.19 4.39 -3.52
C GLY A 103 -16.07 3.96 -4.48
N ARG A 104 -15.49 4.92 -5.21
CA ARG A 104 -14.45 4.67 -6.22
C ARG A 104 -13.29 5.64 -6.08
N GLY A 105 -12.07 5.12 -6.07
CA GLY A 105 -10.86 5.92 -6.04
C GLY A 105 -9.71 5.25 -6.76
N SER A 106 -8.73 6.04 -7.17
CA SER A 106 -7.44 5.55 -7.63
C SER A 106 -6.31 6.38 -7.02
N VAL A 107 -5.29 5.68 -6.53
CA VAL A 107 -4.12 6.25 -5.88
C VAL A 107 -2.88 5.69 -6.56
N VAL A 108 -1.98 6.57 -6.99
CA VAL A 108 -0.65 6.19 -7.47
C VAL A 108 0.32 6.30 -6.31
N MET A 109 1.09 5.25 -6.07
CA MET A 109 2.18 5.23 -5.10
C MET A 109 3.51 5.05 -5.81
N ILE A 110 4.57 5.68 -5.29
CA ILE A 110 5.96 5.38 -5.65
C ILE A 110 6.64 4.76 -4.42
N PRO A 111 6.91 3.44 -4.42
CA PRO A 111 7.50 2.71 -3.29
C PRO A 111 8.92 3.13 -2.95
#